data_AF-A0A963CLY2-F1
#
_entry.id   AF-A0A963CLY2-F1
#
_cell.length_a   1.000
_cell.length_b   1.000
_cell.length_c   1.000
_cell.angle_alpha   90.00
_cell.angle_beta   90.00
_cell.angle_gamma   90.00
#
_symmetry.space_group_name_H-M   'P 1'
#
loop_
_entity.id
_entity.type
_entity.pdbx_description
1 polymer ?
#
loop_
_entity_poly.entity_id
_entity_poly.type
_entity_poly.pdbx_seq_one_letter_code
_entity_poly.pdbx_strand_id
1 'polypeptide(L)' 'MTPEEFDALAAQGYNRIPLMCEVLADLDTPLSVYLKLADARYSYLFESVQGGEKWGRYSIIGL' A
#
# COMPACT_ATOMS: atom_id res chain seq x y z
N MET A 1 5.12 10.22 9.52
CA MET A 1 6.34 10.98 9.19
C MET A 1 6.03 12.45 9.31
N THR A 2 6.78 13.19 10.11
CA THR A 2 6.67 14.65 10.18
C THR A 2 7.49 15.29 9.06
N PRO A 3 7.23 16.56 8.69
CA PRO A 3 8.06 17.27 7.71
C PRO A 3 9.56 17.29 8.08
N GLU A 4 9.88 17.45 9.37
CA GLU A 4 11.26 17.49 9.85
C GLU A 4 11.99 16.14 9.65
N GLU A 5 11.29 15.03 9.86
CA GLU A 5 11.83 13.68 9.61
C GLU A 5 12.10 13.45 8.12
N PHE A 6 11.22 13.96 7.24
CA PHE A 6 11.40 13.88 5.80
C PHE A 6 12.63 14.70 5.36
N ASP A 7 12.75 15.94 5.82
CA ASP A 7 13.88 16.82 5.48
C ASP A 7 15.21 16.24 5.96
N ALA A 8 15.23 15.61 7.14
CA ALA A 8 16.41 14.94 7.66
C ALA A 8 16.84 13.75 6.78
N LEU A 9 15.89 13.00 6.20
CA LEU A 9 16.18 11.92 5.26
C LEU A 9 16.65 12.48 3.90
N ALA A 10 16.05 13.56 3.42
CA ALA A 10 16.47 14.21 2.19
C ALA A 10 17.92 14.75 2.30
N ALA A 11 18.27 15.36 3.43
CA ALA A 11 19.62 15.85 3.71
C ALA A 11 20.67 14.72 3.77
N GLN A 12 20.27 13.49 4.10
CA GLN A 12 21.13 12.29 4.05
C GLN A 12 21.36 11.78 2.61
N GLY A 13 20.71 12.37 1.61
CA GLY A 13 20.87 12.02 0.19
C GLY A 13 19.91 10.93 -0.31
N TYR A 14 18.88 10.55 0.46
CA TYR A 14 17.84 9.64 -0.04
C TYR A 14 16.98 10.34 -1.09
N ASN A 15 16.85 9.71 -2.27
CA ASN A 15 16.09 10.24 -3.39
C ASN A 15 14.67 9.64 -3.54
N ARG A 16 14.30 8.70 -2.67
CA ARG A 16 12.97 8.08 -2.59
C ARG A 16 12.63 7.82 -1.12
N ILE A 17 11.69 8.59 -0.59
CA ILE A 17 11.27 8.52 0.81
C ILE A 17 9.77 8.20 0.82
N PRO A 18 9.35 7.02 1.30
CA PRO A 18 7.94 6.65 1.33
C PRO A 18 7.20 7.44 2.42
N LEU A 19 6.08 8.04 2.05
CA LEU A 19 5.11 8.58 2.99
C LEU A 19 4.00 7.55 3.18
N MET A 20 3.76 7.18 4.43
CA MET A 20 2.85 6.11 4.80
C MET A 20 1.93 6.57 5.93
N CYS A 21 0.68 6.16 5.85
CA CYS A 21 -0.29 6.25 6.92
C CYS A 21 -0.97 4.89 7.09
N GLU A 22 -1.38 4.59 8.32
CA GLU A 22 -2.16 3.41 8.64
C GLU A 22 -3.61 3.83 8.86
N VAL A 23 -4.53 3.08 8.28
CA VAL A 23 -5.98 3.32 8.37
C VAL A 23 -6.68 2.03 8.77
N LEU A 24 -7.76 2.16 9.54
CA LEU A 24 -8.61 1.01 9.88
C LEU A 24 -9.45 0.62 8.67
N ALA A 25 -9.44 -0.67 8.34
CA ALA A 25 -10.12 -1.23 7.17
C ALA A 25 -10.73 -2.62 7.48
N ASP A 26 -11.12 -2.85 8.73
CA ASP A 26 -11.56 -4.16 9.25
C ASP A 26 -12.81 -4.73 8.53
N LEU A 27 -13.58 -3.86 7.85
CA LEU A 27 -14.78 -4.23 7.09
C LEU A 27 -14.52 -4.38 5.59
N ASP A 28 -13.28 -4.18 5.17
CA ASP A 28 -12.88 -4.24 3.77
C ASP A 28 -12.01 -5.47 3.50
N THR A 29 -12.23 -6.06 2.32
CA THR A 29 -11.34 -7.06 1.75
C THR A 29 -10.40 -6.38 0.77
N PRO A 30 -9.23 -6.98 0.43
CA PRO A 30 -8.35 -6.40 -0.58
C PRO A 30 -9.07 -6.05 -1.89
N LEU A 31 -10.00 -6.91 -2.33
CA LEU A 31 -10.81 -6.65 -3.51
C LEU A 31 -11.78 -5.47 -3.34
N SER A 32 -12.43 -5.34 -2.19
CA SER A 32 -13.33 -4.19 -1.97
C SER A 32 -12.56 -2.88 -1.91
N VAL A 33 -11.35 -2.86 -1.31
CA VAL A 33 -10.47 -1.68 -1.34
C VAL A 33 -10.04 -1.36 -2.76
N TYR A 34 -9.62 -2.35 -3.55
CA TYR A 34 -9.24 -2.15 -4.94
C TYR A 34 -10.37 -1.49 -5.73
N LEU A 35 -11.59 -2.02 -5.64
CA LEU A 35 -12.75 -1.45 -6.35
C LEU A 35 -13.10 -0.03 -5.90
N LYS A 36 -12.81 0.35 -4.64
CA LYS A 36 -13.02 1.71 -4.14
C LYS A 36 -11.97 2.71 -4.63
N LEU A 37 -10.73 2.27 -4.89
CA LEU A 37 -9.60 3.15 -5.18
C LEU A 37 -9.17 3.16 -6.66
N ALA A 38 -9.37 2.05 -7.37
CA ALA A 38 -8.85 1.83 -8.72
C ALA A 38 -9.76 2.43 -9.81
N ASP A 39 -9.73 3.76 -9.94
CA ASP A 39 -10.47 4.53 -10.97
C ASP A 39 -9.58 5.00 -12.14
N ALA A 40 -8.37 4.41 -12.29
CA ALA A 40 -7.39 4.82 -13.28
C ALA A 40 -6.89 3.65 -14.14
N ARG A 41 -6.37 3.96 -15.32
CA ARG A 41 -5.73 2.96 -16.18
C ARG A 41 -4.44 2.48 -15.53
N TYR A 42 -4.14 1.19 -15.73
CA TYR A 42 -2.95 0.51 -15.21
C TYR A 42 -2.93 0.30 -13.69
N SER A 43 -4.07 0.43 -13.02
CA SER A 43 -4.23 -0.08 -11.66
C SER A 43 -4.13 -1.60 -11.62
N TYR A 44 -3.66 -2.15 -10.50
CA TYR A 44 -3.50 -3.59 -10.31
C TYR A 44 -3.71 -4.00 -8.85
N LEU A 45 -4.13 -5.25 -8.66
CA LEU A 45 -4.23 -5.91 -7.36
C LEU A 45 -3.39 -7.19 -7.40
N PHE A 46 -2.43 -7.30 -6.49
CA PHE A 46 -1.69 -8.53 -6.24
C PHE A 46 -2.14 -9.15 -4.92
N GLU A 47 -2.66 -10.37 -5.00
CA GLU A 47 -2.99 -11.21 -3.86
C GLU A 47 -2.11 -12.45 -3.86
N SER A 48 -1.74 -12.92 -2.66
CA SER A 48 -0.95 -14.13 -2.48
C SER A 48 -1.80 -15.22 -1.85
N VAL A 49 -1.71 -16.45 -2.37
CA VAL A 49 -2.34 -17.64 -1.81
C VAL A 49 -1.29 -18.73 -1.68
N GLN A 50 -1.11 -19.27 -0.48
CA GLN A 50 -0.21 -20.38 -0.22
C GLN A 50 -1.01 -21.69 -0.12
N GLY A 51 -0.66 -22.66 -0.96
CA GLY A 51 -1.27 -24.00 -0.92
C GLY A 51 -2.75 -24.05 -1.30
N GLY A 52 -3.29 -23.01 -1.94
CA GLY A 52 -4.69 -22.94 -2.40
C GLY A 52 -5.73 -22.55 -1.35
N GLU A 53 -5.36 -22.57 -0.06
CA GLU A 53 -6.33 -22.38 1.04
C GLU A 53 -5.99 -21.26 2.01
N LYS A 54 -4.71 -20.85 2.09
CA LYS A 54 -4.28 -19.76 2.99
C LYS A 54 -3.97 -18.50 2.21
N TRP A 55 -4.76 -17.46 2.41
CA TRP A 55 -4.40 -16.12 1.95
C TRP A 55 -3.14 -15.64 2.65
N GLY A 56 -2.26 -15.00 1.88
CA GLY A 56 -1.07 -14.33 2.37
C GLY A 56 -1.45 -13.16 3.29
N ARG A 57 -0.52 -12.78 4.17
CA ARG A 57 -0.74 -11.71 5.14
C ARG A 57 -0.97 -10.33 4.51
N TYR A 58 -0.51 -10.14 3.27
CA TYR A 58 -0.53 -8.86 2.57
C TYR A 58 -1.09 -9.02 1.16
N SER A 59 -1.85 -8.01 0.76
CA SER A 59 -2.20 -7.73 -0.65
C SER A 59 -1.63 -6.37 -1.02
N ILE A 60 -1.29 -6.18 -2.29
CA ILE A 60 -0.70 -4.92 -2.78
C ILE A 60 -1.60 -4.36 -3.87
N ILE A 61 -2.00 -3.10 -3.72
CA ILE A 61 -2.76 -2.35 -4.72
C ILE A 61 -1.84 -1.30 -5.32
N GLY A 62 -1.75 -1.29 -6.65
CA GLY A 62 -1.19 -0.18 -7.42
C GLY A 62 -2.32 0.62 -8.07
N LEU A 63 -2.25 1.94 -7.98
CA LEU A 63 -3.22 2.90 -8.53
C LEU A 63 -2.61 3.67 -9.68
#